data_AF-Q020Y2-F1
#
_entry.id   AF-Q020Y2-F1
#
_cell.length_a   1.000
_cell.length_b   1.000
_cell.length_c   1.000
_cell.angle_alpha   90.00
_cell.angle_beta   90.00
_cell.angle_gamma   90.00
#
_symmetry.space_group_name_H-M   'P 1'
#
loop_
_entity.id
_entity.type
_entity.pdbx_description
1 polymer ?
#
loop_
_entity_poly.entity_id
_entity_poly.type
_entity_poly.pdbx_seq_one_letter_code
_entity_poly.pdbx_strand_id
1 'polypeptide(L)'
;MSYRALPLACYCGERPDRILEVGFTSDRKMVIHYWCSACSRVLFISKGLAECTEECPAHDVEDALPQAAAEDARFLQSMGITAPD
;
A
#
# COMPACT_ATOMS: atom_id res chain seq x y z
N MET A 1 7.33 -9.41 -4.94
CA MET A 1 7.11 -7.98 -4.63
C MET A 1 5.89 -7.51 -5.39
N SER A 2 4.70 -7.66 -4.82
CA SER A 2 3.48 -7.09 -5.39
C SER A 2 3.53 -5.55 -5.29
N TYR A 3 3.50 -4.88 -6.45
CA TYR A 3 3.48 -3.43 -6.56
C TYR A 3 2.21 -2.99 -7.27
N ARG A 4 1.52 -2.01 -6.70
CA ARG A 4 0.39 -1.33 -7.34
C ARG A 4 0.68 0.17 -7.38
N ALA A 5 0.76 0.72 -8.58
CA ALA A 5 0.90 2.15 -8.75
C ALA A 5 -0.36 2.86 -8.26
N LEU A 6 -0.18 3.95 -7.50
CA LEU A 6 -1.28 4.83 -7.15
C LEU A 6 -1.78 5.53 -8.43
N PRO A 7 -3.08 5.42 -8.79
CA PRO A 7 -3.59 6.07 -9.98
C PRO A 7 -3.63 7.59 -9.75
N LEU A 8 -2.72 8.30 -10.41
CA LEU A 8 -2.73 9.75 -10.47
C LEU A 8 -3.31 10.18 -11.82
N ALA A 9 -4.41 10.92 -11.78
CA ALA A 9 -5.04 11.48 -12.98
C ALA A 9 -5.40 12.94 -12.75
N CYS A 10 -5.18 13.77 -13.75
CA CYS A 10 -5.75 15.10 -13.80
C CYS A 10 -7.25 15.02 -14.10
N TYR A 11 -8.02 16.06 -13.74
CA TYR A 11 -9.43 16.19 -14.13
C TYR A 11 -9.65 16.18 -15.65
N CYS A 12 -8.60 16.48 -16.45
CA CYS A 12 -8.64 16.34 -17.90
C CYS A 12 -8.44 14.90 -18.39
N GLY A 13 -8.25 13.93 -17.49
CA GLY A 13 -8.02 12.52 -17.81
C GLY A 13 -6.55 12.15 -18.07
N GLU A 14 -5.68 13.14 -18.24
CA GLU A 14 -4.25 12.90 -18.50
C GLU A 14 -3.49 12.49 -17.25
N ARG A 15 -2.43 11.70 -17.45
CA ARG A 15 -1.48 11.34 -16.39
C ARG A 15 -0.59 12.53 -16.05
N PRO A 16 -0.15 12.68 -14.80
CA PRO A 16 0.81 13.70 -14.43
C PRO A 16 2.16 13.49 -15.13
N ASP A 17 2.79 14.58 -15.55
CA ASP A 17 4.13 14.55 -16.13
C ASP A 17 5.22 14.50 -15.06
N ARG A 18 4.96 15.14 -13.91
CA ARG A 18 5.94 15.29 -12.84
C ARG A 18 5.27 15.37 -11.47
N ILE A 19 5.77 14.58 -10.53
CA ILE A 19 5.49 14.73 -9.11
C ILE A 19 6.40 15.85 -8.57
N LEU A 20 5.80 16.81 -7.88
CA LEU A 20 6.51 17.97 -7.32
C LEU A 20 6.81 17.76 -5.83
N GLU A 21 5.84 17.22 -5.08
CA GLU A 21 5.96 17.03 -3.64
C GLU A 21 5.07 15.88 -3.17
N VAL A 22 5.52 15.18 -2.14
CA VAL A 22 4.73 14.19 -1.39
C VAL A 22 4.84 14.53 0.10
N GLY A 23 3.71 14.63 0.78
CA GLY A 23 3.67 15.01 2.19
C GLY A 23 2.52 14.37 2.96
N PHE A 24 2.51 14.58 4.27
CA PHE A 24 1.44 14.14 5.16
C PHE A 24 0.82 15.32 5.89
N THR A 25 -0.48 15.26 6.10
CA THR A 25 -1.24 16.20 6.91
C THR A 25 -1.40 15.69 8.34
N SER A 26 -1.78 16.59 9.26
CA SER A 26 -2.04 16.21 10.67
C SER A 26 -3.22 15.25 10.83
N ASP A 27 -4.16 15.22 9.87
CA ASP A 27 -5.28 14.28 9.82
C ASP A 27 -4.94 12.95 9.12
N ARG A 28 -3.64 12.59 9.03
CA ARG A 28 -3.16 11.30 8.51
C ARG A 28 -3.56 11.05 7.05
N LYS A 29 -3.53 12.10 6.22
CA LYS A 29 -3.67 11.97 4.77
C LYS A 29 -2.31 12.11 4.10
N MET A 30 -2.10 11.31 3.08
CA MET A 30 -1.02 11.50 2.12
C MET A 30 -1.47 12.49 1.05
N VAL A 31 -0.64 13.48 0.74
CA VAL A 31 -0.90 14.48 -0.30
C VAL A 31 0.21 14.40 -1.33
N ILE A 32 -0.16 14.33 -2.62
CA ILE A 32 0.79 14.30 -3.74
C ILE A 32 0.49 15.49 -4.64
N HIS A 33 1.44 16.41 -4.76
CA HIS A 33 1.39 17.52 -5.71
C HIS A 33 2.03 17.11 -7.04
N TYR A 34 1.36 17.42 -8.15
CA TYR A 34 1.84 17.06 -9.48
C TYR A 34 1.50 18.13 -10.53
N TRP A 35 2.33 18.20 -11.57
CA TRP A 35 2.11 19.02 -12.74
C TRP A 35 1.37 18.25 -13.84
N CYS A 36 0.39 18.89 -14.48
CA CYS A 36 -0.25 18.41 -15.69
C CYS A 36 0.05 19.38 -16.85
N SER A 37 0.73 18.90 -17.88
CA SER A 37 1.11 19.71 -19.05
C SER A 37 -0.09 20.06 -19.92
N ALA A 38 -1.09 19.17 -20.01
CA ALA A 38 -2.32 19.44 -20.76
C ALA A 38 -3.12 20.60 -20.17
N CYS A 39 -3.17 20.70 -18.83
CA CYS A 39 -3.86 21.79 -18.13
C CYS A 39 -2.95 22.98 -17.80
N SER A 40 -1.64 22.83 -18.00
CA SER A 40 -0.61 23.79 -17.62
C SER A 40 -0.77 24.31 -16.18
N ARG A 41 -1.01 23.40 -15.23
CA ARG A 41 -1.20 23.76 -13.81
C ARG A 41 -0.75 22.68 -12.85
N VAL A 42 -0.52 23.08 -11.61
CA VAL A 42 -0.29 22.18 -10.47
C VAL A 42 -1.63 21.72 -9.90
N LEU A 43 -1.73 20.42 -9.65
CA LEU A 43 -2.84 19.78 -8.95
C LEU A 43 -2.33 18.98 -7.76
N PHE A 44 -3.25 18.53 -6.92
CA PHE A 44 -2.94 17.62 -5.84
C PHE A 44 -4.03 16.57 -5.68
N ILE A 45 -3.65 15.41 -5.16
CA ILE A 45 -4.57 14.41 -4.62
C ILE A 45 -4.29 14.23 -3.14
N SER A 46 -5.34 14.08 -2.33
CA SER A 46 -5.26 13.72 -0.92
C SER A 46 -5.90 12.36 -0.70
N LYS A 47 -5.21 11.46 -0.02
CA LYS A 47 -5.71 10.11 0.27
C LYS A 47 -5.53 9.76 1.73
N GLY A 48 -6.54 9.16 2.35
CA GLY A 48 -6.41 8.69 3.73
C GLY A 48 -5.41 7.53 3.82
N LEU A 49 -4.55 7.51 4.83
CA LEU A 49 -3.62 6.38 5.01
C LEU A 49 -4.34 5.03 5.18
N ALA A 50 -5.54 5.03 5.78
CA ALA A 50 -6.36 3.82 5.88
C ALA A 50 -6.81 3.31 4.50
N GLU A 51 -7.23 4.22 3.61
CA GLU A 51 -7.63 3.90 2.23
C GLU A 51 -6.43 3.36 1.43
N CYS A 52 -5.22 3.87 1.68
CA CYS A 52 -4.01 3.33 1.09
C CYS A 52 -3.79 1.86 1.47
N THR A 53 -4.04 1.49 2.74
CA THR A 53 -3.89 0.10 3.21
C THR A 53 -4.84 -0.85 2.50
N GLU A 54 -6.09 -0.44 2.24
CA GLU A 54 -7.06 -1.27 1.53
C GLU A 54 -6.70 -1.48 0.05
N GLU A 55 -6.02 -0.50 -0.56
CA GLU A 55 -5.57 -0.60 -1.94
C GLU A 55 -4.21 -1.25 -2.12
N CYS A 56 -3.44 -1.40 -1.02
CA CYS A 56 -2.19 -2.12 -1.05
C CYS A 56 -2.44 -3.54 -1.56
N PRO A 57 -1.64 -4.00 -2.54
CA PRO A 57 -1.76 -5.38 -2.99
C PRO A 57 -1.52 -6.33 -1.81
N ALA A 58 -2.23 -7.45 -1.81
CA ALA A 58 -1.99 -8.51 -0.83
C ALA A 58 -0.49 -8.84 -0.83
N HIS A 59 0.06 -8.99 0.36
CA HIS A 59 1.44 -9.39 0.53
C HIS A 59 1.61 -10.77 -0.14
N ASP A 60 2.75 -11.03 -0.78
CA ASP A 60 3.03 -12.27 -1.53
C ASP A 60 3.19 -13.50 -0.57
N VAL A 61 2.27 -13.68 0.38
CA VAL A 61 2.38 -14.62 1.51
C VAL A 61 1.56 -15.89 1.30
N GLU A 62 0.79 -15.99 0.21
CA GLU A 62 -0.02 -17.18 -0.06
C GLU A 62 0.83 -18.45 -0.19
N ASP A 63 2.11 -18.34 -0.56
CA ASP A 63 3.02 -19.50 -0.63
C ASP A 63 3.85 -19.74 0.65
N ALA A 64 4.01 -18.76 1.54
CA ALA A 64 4.91 -18.84 2.70
C ALA A 64 4.21 -19.07 4.05
N LEU A 65 2.96 -18.62 4.21
CA LEU A 65 2.20 -18.78 5.46
C LEU A 65 1.96 -20.25 5.86
N PRO A 66 1.59 -21.17 4.94
CA PRO A 66 1.31 -22.56 5.32
C PRO A 66 2.57 -23.28 5.80
N GLN A 67 3.73 -22.96 5.22
CA GLN A 67 5.01 -23.57 5.60
C GLN A 67 5.52 -23.03 6.93
N ALA A 68 5.51 -21.71 7.11
CA ALA A 68 5.93 -21.07 8.37
C ALA A 68 5.03 -21.52 9.54
N ALA A 69 3.71 -21.57 9.35
CA ALA A 69 2.79 -22.04 10.39
C ALA A 69 3.01 -23.52 10.75
N ALA A 70 3.36 -24.37 9.77
CA ALA A 70 3.65 -25.78 10.02
C ALA A 70 5.01 -25.99 10.72
N GLU A 71 6.00 -25.14 10.47
CA GLU A 71 7.29 -25.14 11.17
C GLU A 71 7.14 -24.67 12.62
N ASP A 72 6.39 -23.58 12.83
CA ASP A 72 6.08 -23.07 14.17
C ASP A 72 5.28 -24.08 14.98
N ALA A 73 4.29 -24.75 14.39
CA ALA A 73 3.53 -25.80 15.06
C ALA A 73 4.42 -26.97 15.51
N ARG A 74 5.36 -27.42 14.67
CA ARG A 74 6.33 -28.48 15.03
C ARG A 74 7.28 -28.03 16.12
N PHE A 75 7.75 -26.78 16.06
CA PHE A 75 8.61 -26.21 17.09
C PHE A 75 7.89 -26.14 18.45
N LEU A 76 6.66 -25.61 18.48
CA LEU A 76 5.84 -25.55 19.68
C LEU A 76 5.55 -26.93 20.26
N GLN A 77 5.25 -27.92 19.41
CA GLN A 77 5.12 -29.33 19.83
C GLN A 77 6.42 -29.89 20.42
N SER A 78 7.57 -29.56 19.84
CA SER A 78 8.88 -29.97 20.38
C SER A 78 9.18 -29.36 21.76
N MET A 79 8.57 -28.22 22.08
CA MET A 79 8.61 -27.59 23.40
C MET A 79 7.49 -28.07 24.35
N GLY A 80 6.67 -29.03 23.91
CA GLY A 80 5.56 -29.57 24.70
C GLY A 80 4.31 -28.68 24.77
N ILE A 81 4.19 -27.71 23.86
CA ILE A 81 3.04 -26.80 23.76
C ILE A 81 2.08 -27.35 22.70
N THR A 82 0.96 -27.94 23.13
CA THR A 82 -0.14 -28.34 22.26
C THR A 82 -1.16 -27.21 22.14
N ALA A 83 -1.64 -26.96 20.92
CA ALA A 83 -2.77 -26.06 20.71
C ALA A 83 -4.04 -26.68 21.37
N PRO A 84 -4.91 -25.86 21.97
CA PRO A 84 -6.18 -26.33 22.51
C PRO A 84 -7.10 -26.84 21.39
N ASP A 85 -7.84 -27.92 21.67
CA ASP A 85 -8.87 -28.50 20.78
C ASP A 85 -10.01 -27.52 20.43
#